data_AF-A0A0S8CCG2-F1
#
_entry.id   AF-A0A0S8CCG2-F1
#
_cell.length_a   1.000
_cell.length_b   1.000
_cell.length_c   1.000
_cell.angle_alpha   90.00
_cell.angle_beta   90.00
_cell.angle_gamma   90.00
#
_symmetry.space_group_name_H-M   'P 1'
#
loop_
_entity.id
_entity.type
_entity.pdbx_description
1 polymer ?
#
loop_
_entity_poly.entity_id
_entity_poly.type
_entity_poly.pdbx_seq_one_letter_code
_entity_poly.pdbx_strand_id
1 'polypeptide(L)' 'MGFPTVLIGGQPAARVGDMHVCPMVTPGVPPIPHVGGPITMGSATVLIGGQPAARMGDMATCTGPPDTIAAGCPTVLIGG' A
#
# COMPACT_ATOMS: atom_id res chain seq x y z
N MET A 1 -6.63 -2.51 0.36
CA MET A 1 -7.32 -3.22 1.46
C MET A 1 -6.61 -4.56 1.57
N GLY A 2 -6.06 -4.89 2.74
CA GLY A 2 -5.12 -6.01 2.95
C GLY A 2 -5.70 -7.42 2.76
N PHE A 3 -4.84 -8.44 2.93
CA PHE A 3 -5.22 -9.84 2.95
C PHE A 3 -5.99 -10.19 4.24
N PRO A 4 -7.25 -10.67 4.15
CA PRO A 4 -8.17 -10.70 5.29
C PRO A 4 -7.83 -11.72 6.38
N THR A 5 -7.01 -12.74 6.08
CA THR A 5 -6.72 -13.84 7.03
C THR A 5 -5.37 -13.69 7.73
N VAL A 6 -4.53 -12.75 7.32
CA VAL A 6 -3.25 -12.46 7.99
C VAL A 6 -3.37 -11.06 8.58
N LEU A 7 -3.33 -10.98 9.91
CA LEU A 7 -3.49 -9.72 10.63
C LEU A 7 -2.13 -9.22 11.15
N ILE A 8 -1.84 -7.94 10.93
CA ILE A 8 -0.70 -7.22 11.50
C ILE A 8 -1.26 -6.05 12.29
N GLY A 9 -0.94 -5.96 13.59
CA GLY A 9 -1.49 -4.91 14.47
C GLY A 9 -3.02 -4.95 14.59
N GLY A 10 -3.64 -6.12 14.35
CA GLY A 10 -5.11 -6.28 14.35
C GLY A 10 -5.81 -5.90 13.04
N GLN A 11 -5.06 -5.52 11.99
CA GLN A 11 -5.62 -5.14 10.68
C GLN A 11 -5.15 -6.12 9.59
N PRO A 12 -5.95 -6.33 8.51
CA PRO A 12 -5.53 -7.13 7.35
C PRO A 12 -4.20 -6.66 6.78
N ALA A 13 -3.27 -7.58 6.62
CA ALA A 13 -1.91 -7.27 6.20
C ALA A 13 -1.84 -6.93 4.71
N ALA A 14 -1.24 -5.80 4.38
CA ALA A 14 -1.12 -5.33 3.01
C ALA A 14 -0.06 -6.11 2.22
N ARG A 15 -0.32 -6.33 0.94
CA ARG A 15 0.53 -7.03 -0.02
C ARG A 15 0.42 -6.42 -1.41
N VAL A 16 1.37 -6.77 -2.27
CA VAL A 16 1.35 -6.37 -3.69
C VAL A 16 0.01 -6.75 -4.32
N GLY A 17 -0.61 -5.81 -5.02
CA GLY A 17 -1.92 -5.94 -5.64
C GLY A 17 -3.08 -5.39 -4.80
N ASP A 18 -2.90 -5.16 -3.50
CA ASP A 18 -3.95 -4.54 -2.69
C ASP A 18 -4.15 -3.07 -3.07
N MET A 19 -5.41 -2.64 -3.16
CA MET A 19 -5.76 -1.27 -3.54
C MET A 19 -5.58 -0.29 -2.38
N HIS A 20 -4.87 0.81 -2.58
CA HIS A 20 -4.93 1.94 -1.65
C HIS A 20 -6.01 2.94 -2.09
N VAL A 21 -6.39 3.83 -1.17
CA VAL A 21 -7.25 4.98 -1.48
C VAL A 21 -6.39 6.22 -1.36
N CYS A 22 -6.29 6.99 -2.44
CA CYS A 22 -5.58 8.26 -2.42
C CYS A 22 -6.59 9.40 -2.18
N PRO A 23 -6.54 10.11 -1.05
CA PRO A 23 -7.43 11.25 -0.79
C PRO A 23 -6.94 12.54 -1.44
N MET A 24 -5.78 12.52 -2.11
CA MET A 24 -5.22 13.71 -2.73
C MET A 24 -6.06 14.17 -3.92
N VAL A 25 -6.02 15.48 -4.14
CA VAL A 25 -6.67 16.14 -5.25
C VAL A 25 -5.68 17.14 -5.79
N THR A 26 -5.38 17.08 -7.09
CA THR A 26 -4.52 18.08 -7.71
C THR A 26 -5.27 19.41 -7.76
N PRO A 27 -4.68 20.52 -7.24
CA PRO A 27 -5.28 21.84 -7.35
C PRO A 27 -5.49 22.24 -8.82
N GLY A 28 -6.72 22.63 -9.18
CA GLY A 28 -7.12 23.00 -10.54
C GLY A 28 -8.61 23.35 -10.62
N VAL A 29 -9.07 23.85 -11.78
CA VAL A 29 -10.49 24.16 -12.05
C VAL A 29 -10.93 23.43 -13.32
N PRO A 30 -11.72 22.36 -13.23
CA PRO A 30 -12.17 21.68 -12.01
C PRO A 30 -11.02 20.94 -11.29
N PRO A 31 -11.12 20.71 -9.97
CA PRO A 31 -10.14 19.92 -9.24
C PRO A 31 -10.14 18.48 -9.78
N ILE A 32 -8.96 17.86 -9.87
CA ILE A 32 -8.79 16.51 -10.41
C ILE A 32 -8.56 15.54 -9.24
N PRO A 33 -9.55 14.71 -8.86
CA PRO A 33 -9.39 13.74 -7.79
C PRO A 33 -8.38 12.67 -8.19
N HIS A 34 -7.49 12.30 -7.27
CA HIS A 34 -6.66 11.13 -7.47
C HIS A 34 -7.50 9.87 -7.25
N VAL A 35 -7.14 8.79 -7.94
CA VAL A 35 -7.69 7.47 -7.70
C VAL A 35 -6.53 6.56 -7.32
N GLY A 36 -6.63 5.97 -6.13
CA GLY A 36 -5.66 5.02 -5.64
C GLY A 36 -5.70 3.71 -6.42
N GLY A 37 -4.54 3.14 -6.64
CA GLY A 37 -4.32 1.90 -7.39
C GLY A 37 -3.66 0.82 -6.54
N PRO A 38 -3.20 -0.27 -7.17
CA PRO A 38 -2.57 -1.37 -6.47
C PRO A 38 -1.18 -0.97 -5.91
N ILE A 39 -0.80 -1.61 -4.82
CA ILE A 39 0.60 -1.67 -4.36
C ILE A 39 1.41 -2.45 -5.41
N THR A 40 2.51 -1.88 -5.89
CA THR A 40 3.31 -2.44 -7.00
C THR A 40 4.64 -3.03 -6.55
N MET A 41 5.10 -2.68 -5.36
CA MET A 41 6.34 -3.18 -4.78
C MET A 41 6.09 -3.78 -3.39
N GLY A 42 6.94 -4.74 -3.00
CA GLY A 42 6.83 -5.45 -1.73
C GLY A 42 8.15 -6.10 -1.33
N SER A 43 8.12 -6.87 -0.25
CA SER A 43 9.25 -7.66 0.24
C SER A 43 9.70 -8.73 -0.75
N ALA A 44 11.01 -8.90 -0.91
CA ALA A 44 11.59 -9.97 -1.73
C ALA A 44 11.53 -11.35 -1.05
N THR A 45 11.41 -11.40 0.27
CA THR A 45 11.58 -12.62 1.07
C THR A 45 10.33 -13.04 1.83
N VAL A 46 9.41 -12.10 2.10
CA VAL A 46 8.22 -12.36 2.90
C VAL A 46 6.97 -12.28 2.03
N LEU A 47 6.18 -13.35 2.05
CA LEU A 47 4.94 -13.46 1.30
C LEU A 47 3.73 -13.51 2.24
N ILE A 48 2.64 -12.85 1.85
CA ILE A 48 1.33 -12.87 2.53
C ILE A 48 0.29 -13.37 1.55
N GLY A 49 -0.29 -14.54 1.84
CA GLY A 49 -1.22 -15.20 0.94
C GLY A 49 -0.65 -15.43 -0.47
N GLY A 50 0.65 -15.69 -0.57
CA GLY A 50 1.36 -15.96 -1.83
C GLY A 50 1.84 -14.74 -2.61
N GLN A 51 1.61 -13.51 -2.14
CA GLN A 51 2.12 -12.29 -2.78
C GLN A 51 3.11 -11.56 -1.88
N PRO A 52 4.06 -10.79 -2.44
CA PRO A 52 5.01 -9.99 -1.66
C PRO A 52 4.32 -9.11 -0.61
N ALA A 53 4.78 -9.19 0.63
CA ALA A 53 4.26 -8.38 1.73
C ALA A 53 4.63 -6.90 1.54
N ALA A 54 3.69 -5.99 1.73
CA ALA A 54 3.93 -4.56 1.60
C ALA A 54 4.60 -3.98 2.85
N ARG A 55 5.51 -3.02 2.66
CA ARG A 55 6.32 -2.39 3.70
C ARG A 55 6.27 -0.87 3.57
N MET A 56 6.68 -0.18 4.63
CA MET A 56 6.94 1.25 4.56
C MET A 56 8.00 1.53 3.46
N GLY A 57 7.72 2.52 2.62
CA GLY A 57 8.58 2.88 1.48
C GLY A 57 8.31 2.12 0.19
N ASP A 58 7.49 1.06 0.20
CA ASP A 58 7.11 0.39 -1.04
C ASP A 58 6.15 1.29 -1.87
N MET A 59 6.22 1.15 -3.20
CA MET A 59 5.47 1.97 -4.15
C MET A 59 4.05 1.45 -4.39
N ALA A 60 3.14 2.38 -4.68
CA ALA A 60 1.80 2.11 -5.16
C ALA A 60 1.43 3.02 -6.35
N THR A 61 0.57 2.53 -7.23
CA THR A 61 0.09 3.32 -8.38
C THR A 61 -1.00 4.28 -7.94
N CYS A 62 -0.90 5.55 -8.33
CA CYS A 62 -1.93 6.55 -8.12
C CYS A 62 -2.20 7.30 -9.43
N THR A 63 -3.40 7.86 -9.58
CA THR A 63 -3.73 8.76 -10.71
C THR A 63 -3.12 10.13 -10.43
N GLY A 64 -1.80 10.21 -10.60
CA GLY A 64 -0.92 11.29 -10.17
C GLY A 64 0.55 10.83 -10.20
N PRO A 65 1.45 11.44 -9.42
CA PRO A 65 2.77 10.84 -9.18
C PRO A 65 2.63 9.48 -8.46
N PRO A 66 3.64 8.59 -8.56
CA PRO A 66 3.66 7.36 -7.77
C PRO A 66 3.49 7.65 -6.28
N ASP A 67 2.64 6.87 -5.62
CA ASP A 67 2.45 6.99 -4.17
C ASP A 67 3.41 6.04 -3.44
N THR A 68 3.72 6.35 -2.19
CA THR A 68 4.63 5.57 -1.35
C THR A 68 3.95 5.24 -0.03
N ILE A 69 4.08 4.01 0.45
CA ILE A 69 3.51 3.61 1.74
C ILE A 69 4.24 4.36 2.85
N ALA A 70 3.57 5.37 3.40
CA ALA A 70 4.16 6.29 4.37
C ALA A 70 4.38 5.66 5.76
N ALA A 71 3.54 4.71 6.15
CA ALA A 71 3.61 4.08 7.47
C ALA A 71 3.07 2.65 7.45
N GLY A 72 3.60 1.82 8.35
CA GLY A 72 3.13 0.47 8.65
C GLY A 72 2.87 0.29 10.15
N CYS A 73 2.80 -0.97 10.60
CA CYS A 73 2.68 -1.29 12.02
C CYS A 73 4.00 -1.02 12.76
N PRO A 74 4.01 -0.19 13.83
CA PRO A 74 5.24 0.24 14.49
C PRO A 74 5.97 -0.87 15.25
N THR A 75 5.31 -1.99 15.52
CA THR A 75 5.87 -3.13 16.25
C THR A 75 6.28 -4.29 15.35
N VAL A 76 6.10 -4.18 14.02
CA VAL A 76 6.34 -5.26 13.08
C VAL A 76 7.26 -4.79 11.96
N LEU A 77 8.37 -5.50 11.81
CA LEU A 77 9.32 -5.35 10.71
C LEU A 77 9.19 -6.54 9.75
N ILE A 78 9.15 -6.27 8.45
CA ILE A 78 9.00 -7.29 7.40
C ILE A 78 10.27 -7.35 6.55
N GLY A 79 10.92 -8.52 6.52
CA GLY A 79 12.05 -8.78 5.61
C GLY A 79 13.43 -8.42 6.14
N GLY A 80 13.53 -7.91 7.37
CA GLY A 80 14.81 -7.54 8.02
C GLY A 80 15.21 -6.09 7.80
#